data_AF-A0A2U2XA67-F1
#
_entry.id   AF-A0A2U2XA67-F1
#
_cell.length_a   1.000
_cell.length_b   1.000
_cell.length_c   1.000
_cell.angle_alpha   90.00
_cell.angle_beta   90.00
_cell.angle_gamma   90.00
#
_symmetry.space_group_name_H-M   'P 1'
#
loop_
_entity.id
_entity.type
_entity.pdbx_description
1 polymer ?
#
loop_
_entity_poly.entity_id
_entity_poly.type
_entity_poly.pdbx_seq_one_letter_code
_entity_poly.pdbx_strand_id
1 'polypeptide(L)'
;MYGTSDTNFIIIHAAFGGIAFVSGFISMFAKKGRFLHRKSGLVFFYAMVISALSALLIAILPNHESPFLFAVGVFSLYFVVVGKRALKFKFKNPNLLFDKSIALIMIITSVLMIILPVFLYQKVNIVLSVFGIVGVFSAIKNLRAYKNPERLRKGWLKMHLGNIMGAYISAATAFVVVNQFFPSFYGWFIPGIIGGFFIAYWTKRVESQKLKDSFE
;
A
#
# COMPACT_ATOMS: atom_id res chain seq x y z
N MET A 1 5.01 7.49 -33.46
CA MET A 1 6.41 7.54 -32.98
C MET A 1 6.34 7.62 -31.46
N TYR A 2 6.85 6.63 -30.74
CA TYR A 2 6.89 6.69 -29.27
C TYR A 2 7.86 7.80 -28.85
N GLY A 3 7.41 8.72 -27.99
CA GLY A 3 8.26 9.78 -27.45
C GLY A 3 9.27 9.16 -26.47
N THR A 4 10.52 9.62 -26.49
CA THR A 4 11.55 9.23 -25.52
C THR A 4 11.11 9.41 -24.06
N SER A 5 10.12 10.27 -23.80
CA SER A 5 9.45 10.49 -22.52
C SER A 5 8.77 9.25 -21.95
N ASP A 6 8.09 8.45 -22.78
CA ASP A 6 7.22 7.37 -22.30
C ASP A 6 8.08 6.23 -21.73
N THR A 7 9.16 5.90 -22.43
CA THR A 7 10.19 4.95 -21.99
C THR A 7 10.85 5.39 -20.68
N ASN A 8 11.08 6.69 -20.49
CA ASN A 8 11.69 7.20 -19.27
C ASN A 8 10.81 6.94 -18.03
N PHE A 9 9.49 7.13 -18.14
CA PHE A 9 8.58 6.86 -17.02
C PHE A 9 8.54 5.38 -16.65
N ILE A 10 8.55 4.48 -17.64
CA ILE A 10 8.56 3.02 -17.40
C ILE A 10 9.84 2.60 -16.67
N ILE A 11 11.00 3.11 -17.11
CA ILE A 11 12.29 2.84 -16.45
C ILE A 11 12.27 3.36 -15.01
N ILE A 12 11.80 4.59 -14.80
CA ILE A 12 11.66 5.18 -13.46
C ILE A 12 10.74 4.31 -12.59
N HIS A 13 9.57 3.92 -13.10
CA HIS A 13 8.62 3.08 -12.39
C HIS A 13 9.25 1.77 -11.93
N ALA A 14 9.89 1.04 -12.85
CA ALA A 14 10.52 -0.25 -12.59
C ALA A 14 11.71 -0.14 -11.63
N ALA A 15 12.61 0.84 -11.86
CA ALA A 15 13.79 1.05 -11.02
C ALA A 15 13.41 1.39 -9.57
N PHE A 16 12.51 2.37 -9.39
CA PHE A 16 12.05 2.74 -8.05
C PHE A 16 11.17 1.66 -7.41
N GLY A 17 10.42 0.88 -8.20
CA GLY A 17 9.69 -0.30 -7.73
C GLY A 17 10.64 -1.36 -7.15
N GLY A 18 11.75 -1.66 -7.84
CA GLY A 18 12.80 -2.56 -7.34
C GLY A 18 13.48 -2.04 -6.07
N ILE A 19 13.83 -0.74 -6.03
CA ILE A 19 14.40 -0.11 -4.82
C ILE A 19 13.42 -0.19 -3.64
N ALA A 20 12.13 0.07 -3.87
CA ALA A 20 11.10 -0.06 -2.85
C ALA A 20 11.01 -1.50 -2.34
N PHE A 21 11.00 -2.49 -3.23
CA PHE A 21 10.96 -3.90 -2.84
C PHE A 21 12.16 -4.30 -1.94
N VAL A 22 13.39 -3.96 -2.33
CA VAL A 22 14.58 -4.31 -1.53
C VAL A 22 14.62 -3.56 -0.20
N SER A 23 14.41 -2.24 -0.22
CA SER A 23 14.45 -1.41 1.00
C SER A 23 13.33 -1.74 1.98
N GLY A 24 12.14 -2.08 1.49
CA GLY A 24 11.02 -2.57 2.29
C GLY A 24 11.33 -3.88 2.97
N PHE A 25 11.95 -4.83 2.26
CA PHE A 25 12.39 -6.11 2.82
C PHE A 25 13.39 -5.90 3.97
N ILE A 26 14.42 -5.08 3.74
CA ILE A 26 15.40 -4.73 4.77
C ILE A 26 14.72 -4.10 5.99
N SER A 27 13.80 -3.16 5.77
CA SER A 27 13.04 -2.50 6.86
C SER A 27 12.21 -3.48 7.69
N MET A 28 11.62 -4.48 7.04
CA MET A 28 10.75 -5.48 7.67
C MET A 28 11.51 -6.35 8.67
N PHE A 29 12.72 -6.79 8.33
CA PHE A 29 13.54 -7.64 9.19
C PHE A 29 14.44 -6.86 10.15
N ALA A 30 14.76 -5.60 9.83
CA ALA A 30 15.51 -4.73 10.74
C ALA A 30 14.84 -4.57 12.11
N LYS A 31 15.65 -4.27 13.13
CA LYS A 31 15.15 -3.97 14.48
C LYS A 31 14.29 -2.70 14.44
N LYS A 32 13.03 -2.85 14.83
CA LYS A 32 11.96 -1.87 14.67
C LYS A 32 12.34 -0.61 15.46
N GLY A 33 12.22 0.54 14.82
CA GLY A 33 12.59 1.83 15.40
C GLY A 33 14.09 2.13 15.51
N ARG A 34 15.01 1.24 15.14
CA ARG A 34 16.46 1.55 15.06
C ARG A 34 16.84 2.19 13.71
N PHE A 35 18.09 2.65 13.60
CA PHE A 35 18.63 3.36 12.43
C PHE A 35 18.33 2.64 11.11
N LEU A 36 18.67 1.34 11.01
CA LEU A 36 18.48 0.57 9.79
C LEU A 36 17.00 0.56 9.34
N HIS A 37 16.07 0.20 10.23
CA HIS A 37 14.63 0.23 9.96
C HIS A 37 14.13 1.62 9.55
N ARG A 38 14.56 2.67 10.26
CA ARG A 38 14.13 4.05 9.95
C ARG A 38 14.64 4.52 8.59
N LYS A 39 15.90 4.24 8.25
CA LYS A 39 16.52 4.65 7.00
C LYS A 39 15.98 3.85 5.82
N SER A 40 16.00 2.52 5.88
CA SER A 40 15.45 1.68 4.81
C SER A 40 13.94 1.88 4.64
N GLY A 41 13.19 2.06 5.73
CA GLY A 41 11.76 2.40 5.67
C GLY A 41 11.48 3.78 5.05
N LEU A 42 12.40 4.73 5.15
CA LEU A 42 12.29 6.03 4.48
C LEU A 42 12.60 5.92 2.98
N VAL A 43 13.63 5.14 2.62
CA VAL A 43 13.94 4.83 1.22
C VAL A 43 12.75 4.11 0.58
N PHE A 44 12.19 3.11 1.25
CA PHE A 44 10.98 2.41 0.82
C PHE A 44 9.83 3.38 0.54
N PHE A 45 9.56 4.29 1.48
CA PHE A 45 8.48 5.27 1.32
C PHE A 45 8.64 6.13 0.06
N TYR A 46 9.80 6.78 -0.11
CA TYR A 46 9.99 7.67 -1.25
C TYR A 46 10.05 6.92 -2.57
N ALA A 47 10.73 5.76 -2.61
CA ALA A 47 10.80 4.94 -3.80
C ALA A 47 9.42 4.43 -4.23
N MET A 48 8.62 3.96 -3.28
CA MET A 48 7.26 3.51 -3.56
C MET A 48 6.36 4.65 -4.07
N VAL A 49 6.48 5.85 -3.50
CA VAL A 49 5.70 7.02 -3.97
C VAL A 49 6.09 7.39 -5.40
N ILE A 50 7.39 7.46 -5.72
CA ILE A 50 7.87 7.78 -7.07
C ILE A 50 7.42 6.72 -8.08
N SER A 51 7.54 5.43 -7.70
CA SER A 51 7.10 4.32 -8.54
C SER A 51 5.57 4.32 -8.75
N ALA A 52 4.78 4.58 -7.71
CA ALA A 52 3.32 4.64 -7.84
C ALA A 52 2.87 5.85 -8.68
N LEU A 53 3.46 7.03 -8.48
CA LEU A 53 3.11 8.22 -9.27
C LEU A 53 3.48 8.06 -10.74
N SER A 54 4.65 7.48 -11.05
CA SER A 54 5.02 7.16 -12.44
C SER A 54 4.07 6.14 -13.06
N ALA A 55 3.62 5.11 -12.33
CA ALA A 55 2.59 4.19 -12.81
C ALA A 55 1.25 4.89 -13.13
N LEU A 56 0.83 5.85 -12.31
CA LEU A 56 -0.39 6.63 -12.59
C LEU A 56 -0.26 7.44 -13.88
N LEU A 57 0.91 8.03 -14.13
CA LEU A 57 1.18 8.77 -15.36
C LEU A 57 1.22 7.84 -16.58
N ILE A 58 1.96 6.72 -16.50
CA ILE A 58 2.03 5.73 -17.58
C ILE A 58 0.63 5.26 -17.97
N ALA A 59 -0.21 4.97 -16.98
CA ALA A 59 -1.55 4.43 -17.19
C ALA A 59 -2.55 5.38 -17.90
N ILE A 60 -2.18 6.64 -18.12
CA ILE A 60 -2.98 7.63 -18.86
C ILE A 60 -2.26 8.18 -20.10
N LEU A 61 -1.03 7.73 -20.39
CA LEU A 61 -0.31 8.14 -21.59
C LEU A 61 -0.93 7.48 -22.83
N PRO A 62 -0.90 8.17 -23.99
CA PRO A 62 -1.37 7.60 -25.25
C PRO A 62 -0.72 6.24 -25.54
N ASN A 63 -1.54 5.24 -25.88
CA ASN A 63 -1.13 3.85 -26.19
C ASN A 63 -0.62 3.03 -24.99
N HIS A 64 -0.68 3.55 -23.77
CA HIS A 64 -0.32 2.85 -22.52
C HIS A 64 -1.47 2.85 -21.52
N GLU A 65 -2.68 3.20 -21.96
CA GLU A 65 -3.85 3.36 -21.12
C GLU A 65 -4.19 2.05 -20.41
N SER A 66 -4.19 2.09 -19.08
CA SER A 66 -4.40 0.89 -18.28
C SER A 66 -5.16 1.22 -17.00
N PRO A 67 -6.50 1.07 -16.99
CA PRO A 67 -7.29 1.23 -15.77
C PRO A 67 -6.82 0.33 -14.63
N PHE A 68 -6.28 -0.84 -14.98
CA PHE A 68 -5.68 -1.77 -14.03
C PHE A 68 -4.45 -1.15 -13.35
N LEU A 69 -3.46 -0.68 -14.13
CA LEU A 69 -2.23 -0.09 -13.59
C LEU A 69 -2.53 1.17 -12.78
N PHE A 70 -3.45 2.00 -13.26
CA PHE A 70 -3.91 3.19 -12.55
C PHE A 70 -4.47 2.84 -11.16
N ALA A 71 -5.39 1.89 -11.10
CA ALA A 71 -6.04 1.51 -9.85
C ALA A 71 -5.05 0.89 -8.85
N VAL A 72 -4.13 0.02 -9.30
CA VAL A 72 -3.10 -0.57 -8.45
C VAL A 72 -2.06 0.47 -8.00
N GLY A 73 -1.78 1.49 -8.81
CA GLY A 73 -0.97 2.64 -8.45
C GLY A 73 -1.60 3.43 -7.29
N VAL A 74 -2.89 3.76 -7.38
CA VAL A 74 -3.63 4.43 -6.29
C VAL A 74 -3.67 3.56 -5.03
N PHE A 75 -3.94 2.26 -5.19
CA PHE A 75 -3.95 1.29 -4.09
C PHE A 75 -2.62 1.28 -3.33
N SER A 76 -1.51 1.22 -4.06
CA SER A 76 -0.16 1.24 -3.48
C SER A 76 0.16 2.56 -2.80
N LEU A 77 -0.18 3.68 -3.45
CA LEU A 77 0.04 5.03 -2.92
C LEU A 77 -0.76 5.26 -1.62
N TYR A 78 -2.01 4.79 -1.58
CA TYR A 78 -2.87 4.84 -0.41
C TYR A 78 -2.18 4.20 0.80
N PHE A 79 -1.75 2.95 0.67
CA PHE A 79 -1.15 2.21 1.77
C PHE A 79 0.16 2.84 2.26
N VAL A 80 1.04 3.26 1.35
CA VAL A 80 2.34 3.80 1.74
C VAL A 80 2.20 5.18 2.41
N VAL A 81 1.31 6.03 1.90
CA VAL A 81 1.05 7.36 2.45
C VAL A 81 0.35 7.27 3.80
N VAL A 82 -0.72 6.49 3.92
CA VAL A 82 -1.42 6.31 5.21
C VAL A 82 -0.51 5.65 6.25
N GLY A 83 0.28 4.65 5.82
CA GLY A 83 1.28 4.01 6.67
C GLY A 83 2.30 4.99 7.24
N LYS A 84 2.82 5.91 6.41
CA LYS A 84 3.75 6.95 6.89
C LYS A 84 3.05 7.99 7.78
N ARG A 85 1.85 8.43 7.38
CA ARG A 85 1.01 9.39 8.12
C ARG A 85 0.67 8.91 9.53
N ALA A 86 0.48 7.59 9.71
CA ALA A 86 0.20 6.99 10.99
C ALA A 86 1.22 7.35 12.09
N LEU A 87 2.49 7.61 11.75
CA LEU A 87 3.50 8.04 12.71
C LEU A 87 3.20 9.41 13.36
N LYS A 88 2.42 10.27 12.69
CA LYS A 88 2.01 11.58 13.22
C LYS A 88 0.85 11.47 14.20
N PHE A 89 0.07 10.38 14.15
CA PHE A 89 -1.08 10.18 15.04
C PHE A 89 -0.72 9.83 16.48
N LYS A 90 0.57 9.64 16.79
CA LYS A 90 1.05 9.53 18.18
C LYS A 90 0.93 10.86 18.95
N PHE A 91 0.85 11.98 18.24
CA PHE A 91 0.73 13.32 18.81
C PHE A 91 -0.75 13.73 18.95
N LYS A 92 -1.02 14.74 19.80
CA LYS A 92 -2.37 15.28 19.99
C LYS A 92 -2.82 16.07 18.75
N ASN A 93 -4.12 16.06 18.47
CA ASN A 93 -4.81 16.87 17.46
C ASN A 93 -4.16 16.89 16.05
N PRO A 94 -3.94 15.73 15.40
CA PRO A 94 -3.46 15.73 14.02
C PRO A 94 -4.52 16.33 13.07
N ASN A 95 -4.09 17.10 12.08
CA ASN A 95 -4.97 17.47 10.95
C ASN A 95 -5.25 16.21 10.11
N LEU A 96 -6.54 15.89 9.95
CA LEU A 96 -7.05 14.68 9.29
C LEU A 96 -7.71 14.95 7.93
N LEU A 97 -7.74 16.19 7.44
CA LEU A 97 -8.42 16.52 6.17
C LEU A 97 -7.80 15.73 5.01
N PHE A 98 -6.48 15.78 4.90
CA PHE A 98 -5.71 15.02 3.90
C PHE A 98 -5.94 13.51 4.02
N ASP A 99 -5.94 12.99 5.25
CA ASP A 99 -6.11 11.55 5.50
C ASP A 99 -7.51 11.05 5.13
N LYS A 100 -8.54 11.89 5.32
CA LYS A 100 -9.93 11.61 4.88
C LYS A 100 -10.06 11.65 3.36
N SER A 101 -9.46 12.63 2.69
CA SER A 101 -9.49 12.73 1.23
C SER A 101 -8.84 11.51 0.56
N ILE A 102 -7.66 11.09 1.04
CA ILE A 102 -6.99 9.89 0.53
C ILE A 102 -7.86 8.62 0.73
N ALA A 103 -8.53 8.50 1.87
CA ALA A 103 -9.43 7.37 2.10
C ALA A 103 -10.66 7.39 1.19
N LEU A 104 -11.21 8.57 0.89
CA LEU A 104 -12.32 8.70 -0.06
C LEU A 104 -11.88 8.30 -1.49
N ILE A 105 -10.73 8.81 -1.95
CA ILE A 105 -10.15 8.42 -3.24
C ILE A 105 -10.00 6.90 -3.32
N MET A 106 -9.44 6.27 -2.27
CA MET A 106 -9.31 4.82 -2.22
C MET A 106 -10.64 4.08 -2.30
N ILE A 107 -11.69 4.55 -1.60
CA ILE A 107 -13.02 3.92 -1.69
C ILE A 107 -13.55 3.99 -3.12
N ILE A 108 -13.50 5.17 -3.73
CA ILE A 108 -13.98 5.37 -5.11
C ILE A 108 -13.20 4.45 -6.05
N THR A 109 -11.86 4.48 -6.02
CA THR A 109 -11.03 3.61 -6.86
C THR A 109 -11.33 2.13 -6.61
N SER A 110 -11.49 1.71 -5.36
CA SER A 110 -11.76 0.31 -5.02
C SER A 110 -13.12 -0.18 -5.52
N VAL A 111 -14.14 0.67 -5.45
CA VAL A 111 -15.46 0.37 -6.00
C VAL A 111 -15.37 0.26 -7.53
N LEU A 112 -14.64 1.17 -8.18
CA LEU A 112 -14.39 1.11 -9.62
C LEU A 112 -13.59 -0.13 -10.04
N MET A 113 -12.63 -0.61 -9.23
CA MET A 113 -11.92 -1.87 -9.48
C MET A 113 -12.86 -3.07 -9.58
N ILE A 114 -13.97 -3.07 -8.82
CA ILE A 114 -14.95 -4.15 -8.83
C ILE A 114 -15.96 -3.97 -9.97
N ILE A 115 -16.50 -2.76 -10.15
CA ILE A 115 -17.63 -2.50 -11.03
C ILE A 115 -17.20 -2.35 -12.50
N LEU A 116 -16.12 -1.63 -12.78
CA LEU A 116 -15.75 -1.31 -14.17
C LEU A 116 -15.48 -2.54 -15.05
N PRO A 117 -14.74 -3.58 -14.60
CA PRO A 117 -14.52 -4.76 -15.43
C PRO A 117 -15.82 -5.49 -15.79
N VAL A 118 -16.76 -5.55 -14.85
CA VAL A 118 -18.08 -6.17 -15.05
C VAL A 118 -18.89 -5.36 -16.06
N PHE A 119 -18.92 -4.03 -15.91
CA PHE A 119 -19.71 -3.18 -16.79
C PHE A 119 -19.15 -3.13 -18.22
N LEU A 120 -17.83 -2.96 -18.37
CA LEU A 120 -17.17 -2.79 -19.67
C LEU A 120 -16.97 -4.09 -20.43
N TYR A 121 -16.68 -5.19 -19.73
CA TYR A 121 -16.28 -6.46 -20.36
C TYR A 121 -17.20 -7.63 -20.01
N GLN A 122 -18.25 -7.41 -19.22
CA GLN A 122 -19.18 -8.46 -18.77
C GLN A 122 -18.46 -9.63 -18.06
N LYS A 123 -17.30 -9.34 -17.43
CA LYS A 123 -16.45 -10.32 -16.76
C LYS A 123 -15.96 -9.79 -15.42
N VAL A 124 -15.97 -10.67 -14.42
CA VAL A 124 -15.34 -10.38 -13.12
C VAL A 124 -13.84 -10.50 -13.24
N ASN A 125 -13.11 -9.44 -12.90
CA ASN A 125 -11.66 -9.50 -12.73
C ASN A 125 -11.34 -9.83 -11.27
N ILE A 126 -11.05 -11.11 -10.99
CA ILE A 126 -10.85 -11.62 -9.62
C ILE A 126 -9.75 -10.84 -8.87
N VAL A 127 -8.66 -10.49 -9.55
CA VAL A 127 -7.54 -9.72 -8.96
C VAL A 127 -8.01 -8.34 -8.51
N LEU A 128 -8.64 -7.59 -9.42
CA LEU A 128 -9.17 -6.26 -9.10
C LEU A 128 -10.29 -6.34 -8.06
N SER A 129 -11.12 -7.38 -8.08
CA SER A 129 -12.18 -7.56 -7.09
C SER A 129 -11.61 -7.76 -5.68
N VAL A 130 -10.60 -8.62 -5.52
CA VAL A 130 -9.94 -8.83 -4.22
C VAL A 130 -9.24 -7.56 -3.75
N PHE A 131 -8.51 -6.88 -4.64
CA PHE A 131 -7.84 -5.63 -4.29
C PHE A 131 -8.85 -4.54 -3.93
N GLY A 132 -9.96 -4.44 -4.64
CA GLY A 132 -11.07 -3.54 -4.33
C GLY A 132 -11.67 -3.81 -2.94
N ILE A 133 -11.95 -5.07 -2.61
CA ILE A 133 -12.46 -5.44 -1.27
C ILE A 133 -11.48 -5.04 -0.17
N VAL A 134 -10.18 -5.36 -0.34
CA VAL A 134 -9.13 -4.99 0.61
C VAL A 134 -9.00 -3.47 0.74
N GLY A 135 -9.11 -2.74 -0.37
CA GLY A 135 -9.04 -1.28 -0.42
C GLY A 135 -10.21 -0.62 0.32
N VAL A 136 -11.45 -1.02 0.03
CA VAL A 136 -12.66 -0.55 0.74
C VAL A 136 -12.54 -0.84 2.23
N PHE A 137 -12.22 -2.08 2.60
CA PHE A 137 -12.10 -2.48 4.00
C PHE A 137 -11.06 -1.64 4.75
N SER A 138 -9.88 -1.45 4.15
CA SER A 138 -8.79 -0.67 4.72
C SER A 138 -9.15 0.81 4.87
N ALA A 139 -9.78 1.40 3.85
CA ALA A 139 -10.24 2.78 3.87
C ALA A 139 -11.32 3.05 4.91
N ILE A 140 -12.33 2.18 5.01
CA ILE A 140 -13.38 2.30 6.02
C ILE A 140 -12.81 2.12 7.43
N LYS A 141 -11.91 1.15 7.64
CA LYS A 141 -11.24 0.94 8.93
C LYS A 141 -10.47 2.19 9.36
N ASN A 142 -9.72 2.80 8.44
CA ASN A 142 -8.94 4.01 8.72
C ASN A 142 -9.86 5.23 8.98
N LEU A 143 -10.92 5.43 8.19
CA LEU A 143 -11.93 6.49 8.42
C LEU A 143 -12.63 6.34 9.78
N ARG A 144 -12.97 5.11 10.18
CA ARG A 144 -13.53 4.84 11.51
C ARG A 144 -12.56 5.20 12.63
N ALA A 145 -11.26 4.93 12.45
CA ALA A 145 -10.24 5.33 13.41
C ALA A 145 -10.13 6.87 13.52
N TYR A 146 -10.25 7.60 12.40
CA TYR A 146 -10.18 9.07 12.37
C TYR A 146 -11.33 9.76 13.13
N LYS A 147 -12.46 9.08 13.36
CA LYS A 147 -13.59 9.63 14.14
C LYS A 147 -13.31 9.65 15.64
N ASN A 148 -12.35 8.87 16.14
CA ASN A 148 -12.03 8.82 17.57
C ASN A 148 -10.52 9.11 17.77
N PRO A 149 -10.16 10.37 18.11
CA PRO A 149 -8.76 10.78 18.27
C PRO A 149 -8.00 9.98 19.33
N GLU A 150 -8.65 9.57 20.42
CA GLU A 150 -8.02 8.78 21.47
C GLU A 150 -7.66 7.38 20.99
N ARG A 151 -8.61 6.69 20.33
CA ARG A 151 -8.39 5.37 19.73
C ARG A 151 -7.34 5.44 18.62
N LEU A 152 -7.37 6.50 17.81
CA LEU A 152 -6.37 6.73 16.77
C LEU A 152 -4.97 6.85 17.36
N ARG A 153 -4.82 7.64 18.43
CA ARG A 153 -3.56 7.80 19.15
C ARG A 153 -3.11 6.50 19.80
N LYS A 154 -3.98 5.75 20.47
CA LYS A 154 -3.62 4.42 21.01
C LYS A 154 -3.27 3.41 19.91
N GLY A 155 -3.88 3.53 18.73
CA GLY A 155 -3.75 2.61 17.60
C GLY A 155 -2.68 2.95 16.55
N TRP A 156 -1.97 4.07 16.67
CA TRP A 156 -1.10 4.60 15.61
C TRP A 156 -0.10 3.57 15.07
N LEU A 157 0.51 2.77 15.95
CA LEU A 157 1.53 1.80 15.55
C LEU A 157 0.94 0.61 14.79
N LYS A 158 -0.27 0.16 15.14
CA LYS A 158 -0.99 -0.87 14.39
C LYS A 158 -1.39 -0.36 13.00
N MET A 159 -1.81 0.91 12.93
CA MET A 159 -2.13 1.56 11.67
C MET A 159 -0.88 1.70 10.79
N HIS A 160 0.26 2.12 11.36
CA HIS A 160 1.54 2.17 10.65
C HIS A 160 1.94 0.80 10.11
N LEU A 161 1.97 -0.23 10.98
CA LEU A 161 2.33 -1.59 10.62
C LEU A 161 1.43 -2.14 9.50
N GLY A 162 0.10 -2.11 9.70
CA GLY A 162 -0.84 -2.68 8.74
C GLY A 162 -0.76 -2.02 7.36
N ASN A 163 -0.69 -0.68 7.31
CA ASN A 163 -0.67 0.01 6.03
C ASN A 163 0.70 -0.05 5.34
N ILE A 164 1.83 0.05 6.07
CA ILE A 164 3.16 -0.12 5.45
C ILE A 164 3.36 -1.54 4.94
N MET A 165 2.91 -2.56 5.69
CA MET A 165 2.95 -3.94 5.21
C MET A 165 2.04 -4.15 4.00
N GLY A 166 0.86 -3.52 3.96
CA GLY A 166 -0.01 -3.51 2.78
C GLY A 166 0.70 -2.94 1.55
N ALA A 167 1.40 -1.81 1.68
CA ALA A 167 2.20 -1.23 0.59
C ALA A 167 3.32 -2.16 0.15
N TYR A 168 3.99 -2.82 1.10
CA TYR A 168 5.05 -3.78 0.78
C TYR A 168 4.50 -5.02 0.06
N ILE A 169 3.35 -5.54 0.48
CA ILE A 169 2.65 -6.63 -0.22
C ILE A 169 2.38 -6.24 -1.67
N SER A 170 1.88 -5.02 -1.93
CA SER A 170 1.69 -4.55 -3.30
C SER A 170 2.97 -4.57 -4.13
N ALA A 171 4.09 -4.09 -3.57
CA ALA A 171 5.39 -4.11 -4.24
C ALA A 171 5.88 -5.55 -4.50
N ALA A 172 5.74 -6.43 -3.51
CA ALA A 172 6.12 -7.83 -3.61
C ALA A 172 5.26 -8.59 -4.65
N THR A 173 3.95 -8.33 -4.68
CA THR A 173 3.05 -8.87 -5.70
C THR A 173 3.43 -8.41 -7.09
N ALA A 174 3.70 -7.10 -7.28
CA ALA A 174 4.14 -6.59 -8.57
C ALA A 174 5.44 -7.25 -9.02
N PHE A 175 6.43 -7.37 -8.13
CA PHE A 175 7.70 -8.03 -8.42
C PHE A 175 7.50 -9.51 -8.80
N VAL A 176 6.68 -10.24 -8.06
CA VAL A 176 6.38 -11.66 -8.29
C VAL A 176 5.68 -11.89 -9.63
N VAL A 177 4.69 -11.07 -9.94
CA VAL A 177 3.89 -11.21 -11.17
C VAL A 177 4.69 -10.82 -12.40
N VAL A 178 5.43 -9.71 -12.36
CA VAL A 178 6.24 -9.24 -13.50
C VAL A 178 7.35 -10.24 -13.84
N ASN A 179 7.92 -10.90 -12.83
CA ASN A 179 8.95 -11.92 -13.02
C ASN A 179 8.39 -13.35 -13.20
N GLN A 180 7.07 -13.51 -13.27
CA GLN A 180 6.40 -14.79 -13.52
C GLN A 180 6.84 -15.96 -12.61
N PHE A 181 7.15 -15.68 -11.33
CA PHE A 181 7.59 -16.74 -10.40
C PHE A 181 6.55 -17.83 -10.13
N PHE A 182 5.27 -17.53 -10.35
CA PHE A 182 4.18 -18.50 -10.21
C PHE A 182 3.29 -18.45 -11.46
N PRO A 183 2.72 -19.60 -11.86
CA PRO A 183 1.79 -19.64 -12.98
C PRO A 183 0.46 -18.95 -12.65
N SER A 184 -0.23 -18.49 -13.69
CA SER A 184 -1.61 -18.01 -13.60
C SER A 184 -1.82 -16.92 -12.53
N PHE A 185 -2.96 -16.93 -11.84
CA PHE A 185 -3.33 -15.90 -10.88
C PHE A 185 -2.70 -16.07 -9.49
N TYR A 186 -2.00 -17.18 -9.21
CA TYR A 186 -1.46 -17.46 -7.88
C TYR A 186 -0.46 -16.40 -7.42
N GLY A 187 0.36 -15.87 -8.33
CA GLY A 187 1.32 -14.81 -8.05
C GLY A 187 0.70 -13.53 -7.48
N TRP A 188 -0.59 -13.28 -7.74
CA TRP A 188 -1.31 -12.12 -7.22
C TRP A 188 -1.64 -12.24 -5.73
N PHE A 189 -1.81 -13.47 -5.22
CA PHE A 189 -2.35 -13.70 -3.88
C PHE A 189 -1.32 -14.27 -2.90
N ILE A 190 -0.31 -15.00 -3.36
CA ILE A 190 0.72 -15.60 -2.49
C ILE A 190 1.40 -14.56 -1.57
N PRO A 191 1.92 -13.42 -2.08
CA PRO A 191 2.53 -12.42 -1.21
C PRO A 191 1.55 -11.82 -0.21
N GLY A 192 0.28 -11.66 -0.60
CA GLY A 192 -0.79 -11.17 0.28
C GLY A 192 -1.14 -12.13 1.40
N ILE A 193 -1.18 -13.44 1.12
CA ILE A 193 -1.43 -14.47 2.13
C ILE A 193 -0.29 -14.49 3.15
N ILE A 194 0.97 -14.57 2.69
CA ILE A 194 2.16 -14.58 3.56
C ILE A 194 2.23 -13.28 4.38
N GLY A 195 2.05 -12.14 3.71
CA GLY A 195 2.05 -10.84 4.36
C GLY A 195 0.91 -10.66 5.36
N GLY A 196 -0.26 -11.25 5.10
CA GLY A 196 -1.41 -11.26 6.01
C GLY A 196 -1.11 -11.96 7.33
N PHE A 197 -0.49 -13.15 7.28
CA PHE A 197 -0.01 -13.84 8.48
C PHE A 197 1.02 -13.01 9.25
N PHE A 198 1.95 -12.39 8.54
CA PHE A 198 2.97 -11.53 9.15
C PHE A 198 2.35 -10.30 9.84
N ILE A 199 1.38 -9.64 9.21
CA ILE A 199 0.62 -8.52 9.80
C ILE A 199 -0.09 -8.97 11.08
N ALA A 200 -0.77 -10.11 11.06
CA ALA A 200 -1.50 -10.63 12.21
C ALA A 200 -0.54 -10.91 13.39
N TYR A 201 0.57 -11.60 13.13
CA TYR A 201 1.59 -11.90 14.13
C TYR A 201 2.15 -10.62 14.78
N TRP A 202 2.61 -9.66 13.97
CA TRP A 202 3.21 -8.43 14.50
C TRP A 202 2.19 -7.50 15.18
N THR A 203 0.94 -7.51 14.73
CA THR A 203 -0.14 -6.75 15.39
C THR A 203 -0.37 -7.26 16.81
N LYS A 204 -0.49 -8.59 16.98
CA LYS A 204 -0.63 -9.22 18.30
C LYS A 204 0.57 -8.94 19.21
N ARG A 205 1.79 -8.97 18.63
CA ARG A 205 3.01 -8.65 19.38
C ARG A 205 3.03 -7.21 19.89
N VAL A 206 2.64 -6.23 19.07
CA VAL A 206 2.54 -4.81 19.45
C VAL A 206 1.49 -4.59 20.55
N GLU A 207 0.39 -5.34 20.53
CA GLU A 207 -0.62 -5.31 21.60
C GLU A 207 -0.05 -5.81 22.92
N SER A 208 0.63 -6.95 22.89
CA SER A 208 1.20 -7.55 24.10
C SER A 208 2.24 -6.67 24.78
N GLN A 209 3.09 -5.97 24.01
CA GLN A 209 4.08 -5.05 24.55
C GLN A 209 3.43 -3.84 25.23
N LYS A 210 2.42 -3.23 24.58
CA LYS A 210 1.69 -2.10 25.19
C LYS A 210 0.96 -2.45 26.48
N LEU A 211 0.48 -3.68 26.60
CA LEU A 211 -0.12 -4.16 27.84
C LEU A 211 0.92 -4.25 28.95
N LYS A 212 2.11 -4.81 28.67
CA LYS A 212 3.20 -4.88 29.66
C LYS A 212 3.64 -3.50 30.13
N ASP A 213 3.86 -2.57 29.21
CA ASP A 213 4.26 -1.18 29.50
C ASP A 213 3.18 -0.39 30.29
N SER A 214 1.96 -0.91 30.46
CA SER A 214 0.90 -0.26 31.26
C SER A 214 0.81 -0.73 32.71
N PHE A 215 1.56 -1.79 33.06
CA PHE A 215 1.68 -2.32 34.41
C PHE A 215 3.04 -2.00 35.07
N GLU A 216 3.93 -1.30 34.35
CA GLU A 216 5.18 -0.70 34.83
C GLU A 216 5.01 0.81 34.98
#